data_AF-A0A920DGP9-F1
#
_entry.id   AF-A0A920DGP9-F1
#
_cell.length_a   1.000
_cell.length_b   1.000
_cell.length_c   1.000
_cell.angle_alpha   90.00
_cell.angle_beta   90.00
_cell.angle_gamma   90.00
#
_symmetry.space_group_name_H-M   'P 1'
#
loop_
_entity.id
_entity.type
_entity.pdbx_description
1 polymer ?
#
loop_
_entity_poly.entity_id
_entity_poly.type
_entity_poly.pdbx_seq_one_letter_code
_entity_poly.pdbx_strand_id
1 'polypeptide(L)'
;MKIKNTYDSDIIYCTSSELGFDYLRDNMVLFKNQKPKNLNFAIVDEVDSILIDEARTPLIISGATDDDASAYPIFLKILPLLKRQLRRAQKRNHCKQVKEETS
;
A
#
# COMPACT_ATOMS: atom_id res chain seq x y z
N MET A 1 -15.79 7.94 12.94
CA MET A 1 -15.86 9.37 12.55
C MET A 1 -15.03 10.30 13.47
N LYS A 2 -14.12 9.78 14.33
CA LYS A 2 -13.48 10.60 15.39
C LYS A 2 -12.10 11.22 15.06
N ILE A 3 -11.37 10.74 14.05
CA ILE A 3 -9.95 11.15 13.83
C ILE A 3 -9.80 12.21 12.72
N LYS A 4 -10.67 12.21 11.69
CA LYS A 4 -10.56 13.16 10.56
C LYS A 4 -10.67 14.63 10.98
N ASN A 5 -11.59 14.97 11.89
CA ASN A 5 -11.71 16.35 12.39
C ASN A 5 -10.50 16.81 13.20
N THR A 6 -9.75 15.89 13.81
CA THR A 6 -8.54 16.24 14.58
C THR A 6 -7.47 16.82 13.67
N TYR A 7 -7.30 16.22 12.48
CA TYR A 7 -6.32 16.68 11.48
C TYR A 7 -6.64 18.04 10.84
N ASP A 8 -7.85 18.57 11.03
CA ASP A 8 -8.24 19.91 10.58
C ASP A 8 -7.91 21.01 11.61
N SER A 9 -7.43 20.63 12.80
CA SER A 9 -7.06 21.59 13.85
C SER A 9 -5.67 22.18 13.58
N ASP A 10 -5.41 23.39 14.09
CA ASP A 10 -4.11 24.06 13.93
C ASP A 10 -2.97 23.32 14.66
N ILE A 11 -3.28 22.73 15.82
CA ILE A 11 -2.34 21.99 16.66
C ILE A 11 -3.01 20.69 17.12
N ILE A 12 -2.26 19.59 17.07
CA ILE A 12 -2.73 18.25 17.42
C ILE A 12 -1.79 17.65 18.45
N TYR A 13 -2.37 17.20 19.57
CA TYR A 13 -1.69 16.33 20.53
C TYR A 13 -2.10 14.89 20.24
N CYS A 14 -1.12 14.04 19.95
CA CYS A 14 -1.31 12.62 19.68
C CYS A 14 -0.11 11.82 20.16
N THR A 15 -0.31 10.51 20.35
CA THR A 15 0.78 9.60 20.69
C THR A 15 1.60 9.21 19.45
N SER A 16 2.86 8.84 19.65
CA SER A 16 3.77 8.33 18.59
C SER A 16 3.12 7.21 17.77
N SER A 17 2.50 6.26 18.48
CA SER A 17 1.85 5.08 17.90
C SER A 17 0.62 5.44 17.07
N GLU A 18 -0.26 6.33 17.57
CA GLU A 18 -1.44 6.76 16.82
C GLU A 18 -1.07 7.47 15.53
N LEU A 19 -0.12 8.40 15.59
CA LEU A 19 0.36 9.12 14.41
C LEU A 19 0.96 8.17 13.37
N GLY A 20 1.74 7.19 13.83
CA GLY A 20 2.34 6.18 12.96
C GLY A 20 1.30 5.25 12.31
N PHE A 21 0.29 4.79 13.06
CA PHE A 21 -0.77 3.95 12.52
C PHE A 21 -1.73 4.71 11.60
N ASP A 22 -2.01 5.98 11.87
CA ASP A 22 -2.75 6.82 10.93
C ASP A 22 -1.99 6.94 9.61
N TYR A 23 -0.71 7.30 9.66
CA TYR A 23 0.13 7.36 8.46
C TYR A 23 0.17 6.04 7.68
N LEU A 24 0.31 4.90 8.37
CA LEU A 24 0.29 3.59 7.73
C LEU A 24 -1.07 3.28 7.08
N ARG A 25 -2.19 3.60 7.75
CA ARG A 25 -3.54 3.41 7.21
C ARG A 25 -3.79 4.26 5.97
N ASP A 26 -3.30 5.49 5.95
CA ASP A 26 -3.50 6.38 4.80
C ASP A 26 -2.78 5.89 3.54
N ASN A 27 -1.67 5.18 3.72
CA ASN A 27 -0.94 4.54 2.64
C ASN A 27 -1.64 3.27 2.10
N MET A 28 -2.64 2.74 2.81
CA MET A 28 -3.46 1.61 2.36
C MET A 28 -4.73 2.02 1.60
N VAL A 29 -5.08 3.32 1.57
CA VAL A 29 -6.34 3.77 0.95
C VAL A 29 -6.25 3.79 -0.59
N LEU A 30 -7.23 3.15 -1.24
CA LEU A 30 -7.33 3.04 -2.70
C LEU A 30 -7.61 4.38 -3.40
N PHE A 31 -8.29 5.31 -2.72
CA PHE A 31 -8.72 6.60 -3.29
C PHE A 31 -7.94 7.77 -2.69
N LYS A 32 -7.31 8.58 -3.56
CA LYS A 32 -6.49 9.74 -3.18
C LYS A 32 -7.22 10.81 -2.34
N ASN A 33 -8.55 10.89 -2.42
CA ASN A 33 -9.36 11.92 -1.74
C ASN A 33 -9.46 11.73 -0.21
N GLN A 34 -8.75 10.75 0.36
CA GLN A 34 -8.77 10.47 1.80
C GLN A 34 -7.40 10.60 2.46
N LYS A 35 -6.36 11.03 1.74
CA LYS A 35 -5.04 11.27 2.34
C LYS A 35 -5.11 12.48 3.28
N PRO A 36 -4.67 12.36 4.54
CA PRO A 36 -4.53 13.52 5.39
C PRO A 36 -3.41 14.42 4.88
N LYS A 37 -3.49 15.65 5.39
CA LYS A 37 -2.65 16.79 5.05
C LYS A 37 -1.16 16.49 5.26
N ASN A 38 -0.30 17.20 4.54
CA ASN A 38 1.15 17.12 4.75
C ASN A 38 1.50 17.42 6.22
N LEU A 39 2.26 16.50 6.82
CA LEU A 39 2.90 16.71 8.12
C LEU A 39 4.04 17.73 7.93
N ASN A 40 3.87 18.93 8.46
CA ASN A 40 4.82 20.03 8.27
C ASN A 40 5.88 20.07 9.37
N PHE A 41 5.48 19.82 10.61
CA PHE A 41 6.32 19.93 11.80
C PHE A 41 5.73 19.14 12.97
N ALA A 42 6.59 18.58 13.82
CA ALA A 42 6.19 17.86 15.02
C ALA A 42 7.17 18.19 16.15
N ILE A 43 6.64 18.39 17.36
CA ILE A 43 7.42 18.47 18.60
C ILE A 43 7.21 17.15 19.32
N VAL A 44 8.30 16.49 19.65
CA VAL A 44 8.29 15.20 20.35
C VAL A 44 8.67 15.45 21.80
N ASP A 45 7.76 15.09 22.71
CA ASP A 45 8.07 15.03 24.14
C ASP A 45 8.79 13.72 24.46
N GLU A 46 9.66 13.72 25.47
CA GLU A 46 10.45 12.54 25.87
C GLU A 46 11.17 11.85 24.67
N VAL A 47 11.95 12.64 23.92
CA VAL A 47 12.55 12.24 22.64
C VAL A 47 13.41 10.98 22.71
N ASP A 48 14.07 10.73 23.85
CA ASP A 48 14.87 9.54 24.08
C ASP A 48 13.98 8.29 24.16
N SER A 49 12.92 8.35 24.96
CA SER A 49 11.97 7.23 25.09
C SER A 49 11.27 6.90 23.78
N ILE A 50 10.89 7.93 22.99
CA ILE A 50 10.16 7.72 21.72
C ILE A 50 11.10 7.29 20.58
N LEU A 51 12.19 8.03 20.33
CA LEU A 51 13.04 7.78 19.15
C LEU A 51 14.13 6.73 19.39
N ILE A 52 14.43 6.39 20.64
CA ILE A 52 15.40 5.34 20.96
C ILE A 52 14.66 4.08 21.39
N ASP A 53 13.81 4.14 22.42
CA ASP A 53 13.26 2.92 23.00
C ASP A 53 12.10 2.33 22.19
N GLU A 54 11.07 3.13 21.86
CA GLU A 54 9.92 2.67 21.08
C GLU A 54 10.27 2.37 19.62
N ALA A 55 11.20 3.15 19.04
CA ALA A 55 11.62 2.99 17.65
C ALA A 55 12.36 1.67 17.35
N ARG A 56 12.77 0.90 18.37
CA ARG A 56 13.40 -0.42 18.18
C ARG A 56 12.44 -1.46 17.62
N THR A 57 11.14 -1.32 17.88
CA THR A 57 10.11 -2.22 17.37
C THR A 57 9.32 -1.50 16.28
N PRO A 58 9.31 -2.01 15.04
CA PRO A 58 8.56 -1.35 13.96
C PRO A 58 7.05 -1.40 14.21
N LEU A 59 6.35 -0.34 13.80
CA LEU A 59 4.89 -0.30 13.80
C LEU A 59 4.34 -1.14 12.64
N ILE A 60 3.51 -2.14 12.97
CA ILE A 60 2.96 -3.09 11.99
C ILE A 60 1.43 -3.08 12.07
N ILE A 61 0.75 -2.91 10.94
CA ILE A 61 -0.68 -3.19 10.82
C ILE A 61 -0.84 -4.65 10.41
N SER A 62 -1.34 -5.48 11.33
CA SER A 62 -1.81 -6.82 11.00
C SER A 62 -3.31 -6.78 10.67
N GLY A 63 -3.68 -7.48 9.60
CA GLY A 63 -5.07 -7.73 9.24
C GLY A 63 -5.34 -9.23 9.28
N ALA A 64 -6.55 -9.63 9.69
CA ALA A 64 -6.99 -11.00 9.45
C ALA A 64 -7.00 -11.24 7.94
N THR A 65 -6.39 -12.34 7.50
CA THR A 65 -6.55 -12.75 6.12
C THR A 65 -7.85 -13.54 6.02
N ASP A 66 -8.77 -13.06 5.18
CA ASP A 66 -9.93 -13.85 4.73
C ASP A 66 -9.45 -14.89 3.69
N ASP A 67 -8.39 -15.63 4.02
CA ASP A 67 -7.86 -16.66 3.14
C ASP A 67 -8.80 -17.86 3.20
N ASP A 68 -9.71 -17.93 2.22
CA ASP A 68 -10.46 -19.13 1.90
C ASP A 68 -9.48 -20.24 1.50
N ALA A 69 -8.97 -20.98 2.49
CA ALA A 69 -8.08 -22.12 2.30
C ALA A 69 -8.69 -23.21 1.39
N SER A 70 -10.00 -23.14 1.13
CA SER A 70 -10.75 -23.97 0.19
C SER A 70 -10.36 -23.75 -1.28
N ALA A 71 -9.76 -22.61 -1.65
CA ALA A 71 -9.32 -22.34 -3.02
C ALA A 71 -8.07 -23.12 -3.42
N TYR A 72 -7.17 -23.41 -2.46
CA TYR A 72 -5.94 -24.18 -2.69
C TYR A 72 -6.17 -25.58 -3.30
N PRO A 73 -7.04 -26.44 -2.75
CA PRO A 73 -7.29 -27.76 -3.34
C PRO A 73 -7.95 -27.69 -4.71
N ILE A 74 -8.70 -26.63 -5.02
CA ILE A 74 -9.29 -26.41 -6.35
C ILE A 74 -8.17 -26.05 -7.34
N PHE A 75 -7.28 -25.13 -6.97
CA PHE A 75 -6.17 -24.70 -7.82
C PHE A 75 -5.19 -25.85 -8.13
N LEU A 76 -4.91 -26.71 -7.15
CA LEU A 76 -4.07 -27.91 -7.32
C LEU A 76 -4.63 -28.89 -8.36
N LYS A 77 -5.96 -28.99 -8.49
CA LYS A 77 -6.60 -29.83 -9.52
C LYS A 77 -6.46 -29.26 -10.93
N ILE A 78 -6.40 -27.93 -11.05
CA ILE A 78 -6.32 -27.23 -12.34
C ILE A 78 -4.87 -27.18 -12.86
N LEU A 79 -3.89 -27.10 -11.97
CA LEU A 79 -2.46 -27.03 -12.29
C LEU A 79 -1.98 -28.02 -13.38
N PRO A 80 -2.31 -29.33 -13.33
CA PRO A 80 -1.87 -30.29 -14.35
C PRO A 80 -2.53 -30.11 -15.73
N LEU A 81 -3.66 -29.39 -15.79
CA LEU A 81 -4.37 -29.11 -17.05
C LEU A 81 -3.80 -27.89 -17.79
N LEU A 82 -2.93 -27.12 -17.14
CA LEU A 82 -2.33 -25.92 -17.72
C LEU A 82 -1.13 -26.28 -18.59
N LYS A 83 -1.22 -25.95 -19.88
CA LYS A 83 -0.08 -26.04 -20.80
C LYS A 83 0.80 -24.80 -20.66
N ARG A 84 2.10 -25.02 -20.44
CA ARG A 84 3.12 -23.96 -20.42
C ARG A 84 3.08 -23.16 -21.74
N GLN A 85 2.67 -21.89 -21.65
CA GLN A 85 2.79 -20.93 -22.74
C GLN A 85 4.26 -20.52 -22.88
N LEU A 86 4.98 -21.12 -23.83
CA LEU A 86 6.26 -20.61 -24.30
C LEU A 86 6.01 -19.31 -25.07
N ARG A 87 6.28 -18.15 -24.46
CA ARG A 87 6.50 -16.92 -25.25
C ARG A 87 7.75 -17.16 -26.08
N ARG A 88 7.56 -17.60 -27.33
CA ARG A 88 8.60 -17.46 -28.35
C ARG A 88 8.97 -15.98 -28.35
N ALA A 89 10.26 -15.68 -28.17
CA ALA A 89 10.76 -14.33 -28.33
C ALA A 89 10.25 -13.80 -29.67
N GLN A 90 9.22 -12.96 -29.62
CA GLN A 90 8.79 -12.19 -30.77
C GLN A 90 9.93 -11.21 -31.01
N LYS A 91 10.80 -11.56 -31.98
CA LYS A 91 11.57 -10.56 -32.70
C LYS A 91 10.60 -9.43 -33.04
N ARG A 92 10.91 -8.25 -32.50
CA ARG A 92 10.35 -6.95 -32.86
C ARG A 92 10.03 -6.95 -34.36
N ASN A 93 8.75 -6.83 -34.72
CA ASN A 93 8.29 -6.40 -36.05
C ASN A 93 6.83 -5.93 -36.01
N HIS A 94 6.40 -5.28 -34.91
CA HIS A 94 5.09 -4.60 -34.86
C HIS A 94 5.20 -3.09 -34.62
N CYS A 95 6.29 -2.49 -35.08
CA CYS A 95 6.44 -1.04 -35.14
C CYS A 95 7.01 -0.65 -36.51
N LYS A 96 6.26 -0.92 -37.59
CA LYS A 96 6.33 -0.23 -38.91
C LYS A 96 5.10 -0.60 -39.77
N GLN A 97 3.89 -0.27 -39.32
CA GLN A 97 2.74 -0.09 -40.23
C GLN A 97 1.79 0.96 -39.62
N VAL A 98 2.33 2.13 -39.30
CA VAL A 98 1.54 3.36 -39.11
C VAL A 98 2.32 4.52 -39.76
N LYS A 99 2.70 4.35 -41.03
CA LYS A 99 3.08 5.42 -41.95
C LYS A 99 2.76 4.88 -43.34
N GLU A 100 2.02 5.66 -44.12
CA GLU A 100 1.57 5.39 -45.51
C GLU A 100 0.11 4.95 -45.70
N GLU A 101 -0.86 5.53 -44.99
CA GLU A 101 -2.22 5.75 -45.56
C GLU A 101 -2.80 7.08 -45.05
N THR A 102 -2.20 8.18 -45.51
CA THR A 102 -2.87 9.49 -45.67
C THR A 102 -2.22 10.17 -46.86
N SER A 103 -2.74 9.91 -48.04
CA SER A 103 -2.73 10.78 -49.23
C SER A 103 -3.76 10.24 -50.22
#